data_AF-A0A0J9SJU7-F1
#
_entry.id   AF-A0A0J9SJU7-F1
#
_cell.length_a   1.000
_cell.length_b   1.000
_cell.length_c   1.000
_cell.angle_alpha   90.00
_cell.angle_beta   90.00
_cell.angle_gamma   90.00
#
_symmetry.space_group_name_H-M   'P 1'
#
loop_
_entity.id
_entity.type
_entity.pdbx_description
1 polymer ?
#
loop_
_entity_poly.entity_id
_entity_poly.type
_entity_poly.pdbx_seq_one_letter_code
_entity_poly.pdbx_strand_id
1 'polypeptide(L)'
;MNYMLYNTLNSMNPFHYYVLLHHFYSEIEKFRGCLQYKENIDNNTYEELKILYELYDDFIEFKKESLMKNDEPCKHGTKCVEHYTTYAKKCKNNYNNNFCMILIDFRKEYEDCKKKVKKCEDSMKYLEPIISESSSPFLISTAAMSAISVALFVSYKVITHF
;
A
#
# COMPACT_ATOMS: atom_id res chain seq x y z
N MET A 1 9.92 7.28 -5.37
CA MET A 1 10.25 8.67 -5.00
C MET A 1 9.56 8.96 -3.67
N ASN A 2 10.23 9.49 -2.65
CA ASN A 2 9.53 9.97 -1.45
C ASN A 2 8.78 11.26 -1.86
N TYR A 3 7.46 11.34 -1.61
CA TYR A 3 6.65 12.53 -1.94
C TYR A 3 7.29 13.84 -1.43
N MET A 4 7.89 13.81 -0.24
CA MET A 4 8.61 14.95 0.35
C MET A 4 9.79 15.38 -0.54
N LEU A 5 10.58 14.42 -1.03
CA LEU A 5 11.68 14.69 -1.96
C LEU A 5 11.17 15.32 -3.26
N TYR A 6 10.08 14.78 -3.83
CA TYR A 6 9.49 15.35 -5.04
C TYR A 6 8.98 16.78 -4.80
N ASN A 7 8.24 17.02 -3.71
CA ASN A 7 7.69 18.34 -3.41
C ASN A 7 8.81 19.39 -3.19
N THR A 8 9.86 19.02 -2.45
CA THR A 8 11.06 19.86 -2.29
C THR A 8 11.69 20.19 -3.64
N LEU A 9 11.87 19.19 -4.50
CA LEU A 9 12.47 19.36 -5.82
C LEU A 9 11.57 20.18 -6.77
N ASN A 10 10.25 19.97 -6.75
CA ASN A 10 9.28 20.69 -7.59
C ASN A 10 9.11 22.16 -7.20
N SER A 11 9.42 22.52 -5.95
CA SER A 11 9.49 23.93 -5.51
C SER A 11 10.71 24.68 -6.07
N MET A 12 11.68 23.96 -6.64
CA MET A 12 12.86 24.53 -7.28
C MET A 12 12.59 24.80 -8.77
N ASN A 13 13.38 25.69 -9.39
CA ASN A 13 13.24 26.03 -10.81
C ASN A 13 13.17 24.76 -11.68
N PRO A 14 12.26 24.66 -12.67
CA PRO A 14 12.02 23.45 -13.47
C PRO A 14 13.28 22.84 -14.11
N PHE A 15 14.30 23.65 -14.43
CA PHE A 15 15.58 23.15 -14.94
C PHE A 15 16.43 22.46 -13.87
N HIS A 16 16.35 22.90 -12.62
CA HIS A 16 17.16 22.40 -11.52
C HIS A 16 16.67 21.06 -10.98
N TYR A 17 15.35 20.85 -10.87
CA TYR A 17 14.86 19.63 -10.23
C TYR A 17 15.19 18.37 -11.05
N TYR A 18 15.08 18.41 -12.38
CA TYR A 18 15.40 17.26 -13.24
C TYR A 18 16.86 16.85 -13.09
N VAL A 19 17.77 17.84 -13.03
CA VAL A 19 19.21 17.64 -12.83
C VAL A 19 19.48 17.06 -11.45
N LEU A 20 18.86 17.60 -10.39
CA LEU A 20 19.00 17.11 -9.02
C LEU A 20 18.48 15.69 -8.86
N LEU A 21 17.33 15.37 -9.46
CA LEU A 21 16.75 14.04 -9.48
C LEU A 21 17.71 13.06 -10.17
N HIS A 22 18.20 13.43 -11.36
CA HIS A 22 19.15 12.60 -12.10
C HIS A 22 20.40 12.32 -11.27
N HIS A 23 20.97 13.34 -10.64
CA HIS A 23 22.14 13.21 -9.77
C HIS A 23 21.87 12.30 -8.57
N PHE A 24 20.73 12.46 -7.88
CA PHE A 24 20.34 11.60 -6.77
C PHE A 24 20.31 10.11 -7.15
N TYR A 25 19.72 9.80 -8.31
CA TYR A 25 19.61 8.44 -8.82
C TYR A 25 20.92 7.91 -9.43
N SER A 26 21.79 8.77 -9.97
CA SER A 26 23.05 8.35 -10.60
C SER A 26 24.19 8.12 -9.60
N GLU A 27 24.25 8.91 -8.53
CA GLU A 27 25.32 8.84 -7.53
C GLU A 27 25.13 7.72 -6.51
N ILE A 28 23.88 7.32 -6.25
CA ILE A 28 23.59 6.23 -5.33
C ILE A 28 23.50 4.93 -6.14
N GLU A 29 24.52 4.08 -6.03
CA GLU A 29 24.64 2.84 -6.82
C GLU A 29 23.37 1.97 -6.76
N LYS A 30 22.77 1.83 -5.56
CA LYS A 30 21.51 1.10 -5.36
C LYS A 30 20.31 1.67 -6.12
N PHE A 31 20.34 2.96 -6.44
CA PHE A 31 19.28 3.67 -7.14
C PHE A 31 19.56 3.85 -8.63
N ARG A 32 20.75 3.50 -9.11
CA ARG A 32 21.11 3.60 -10.54
C ARG A 32 20.17 2.79 -11.41
N GLY A 33 19.78 1.61 -10.95
CA GLY A 33 18.78 0.75 -11.60
C GLY A 33 17.37 1.35 -11.60
N CYS A 34 17.07 2.38 -10.81
CA CYS A 34 15.77 3.06 -10.83
C CYS A 34 15.68 4.09 -11.96
N LEU A 35 16.80 4.52 -12.56
CA LEU A 35 16.80 5.48 -13.67
C LEU A 35 16.01 4.99 -14.89
N GLN A 36 16.02 3.67 -15.14
CA GLN A 36 15.28 3.06 -16.24
C GLN A 36 13.76 3.01 -16.01
N TYR A 37 13.32 3.19 -14.76
CA TYR A 37 11.91 3.25 -14.35
C TYR A 37 11.48 4.67 -14.02
N LYS A 38 12.22 5.67 -14.51
CA LYS A 38 11.87 7.07 -14.33
C LYS A 38 10.63 7.39 -15.18
N GLU A 39 9.49 7.45 -14.50
CA GLU A 39 8.25 7.96 -15.09
C GLU A 39 8.12 9.46 -14.86
N ASN A 40 7.48 10.13 -15.81
CA ASN A 40 7.05 11.51 -15.60
C ASN A 40 5.94 11.50 -14.54
N ILE A 41 6.15 12.27 -13.48
CA ILE A 41 5.12 12.48 -12.46
C ILE A 41 4.23 13.59 -12.98
N ASP A 42 3.09 13.22 -13.55
CA ASP A 42 2.06 14.19 -13.88
C ASP A 42 1.34 14.68 -12.62
N ASN A 43 0.46 15.67 -12.78
CA ASN A 43 -0.26 16.25 -11.65
C ASN A 43 -1.16 15.24 -10.94
N ASN A 44 -1.74 14.27 -11.66
CA ASN A 44 -2.59 13.25 -11.05
C ASN A 44 -1.76 12.28 -10.21
N THR A 45 -0.65 11.77 -10.76
CA THR A 45 0.30 10.93 -10.01
C THR A 45 0.86 11.66 -8.79
N TYR A 46 1.13 12.96 -8.91
CA TYR A 46 1.58 13.77 -7.78
C TYR A 46 0.55 13.83 -6.64
N GLU A 47 -0.72 14.12 -6.96
CA GLU A 47 -1.78 14.15 -5.96
C GLU A 47 -2.01 12.78 -5.32
N GLU A 48 -1.94 11.69 -6.10
CA GLU A 48 -1.99 10.32 -5.57
C GLU A 48 -0.83 10.03 -4.60
N LEU A 49 0.39 10.44 -4.94
CA LEU A 49 1.56 10.31 -4.06
C LEU A 49 1.42 11.13 -2.77
N LYS A 50 0.84 12.33 -2.85
CA LYS A 50 0.53 13.17 -1.69
C LYS A 50 -0.42 12.47 -0.73
N ILE A 51 -1.51 11.93 -1.27
CA ILE A 51 -2.52 11.21 -0.50
C ILE A 51 -1.90 10.01 0.21
N LEU A 52 -1.09 9.23 -0.52
CA LEU A 52 -0.40 8.07 0.07
C LEU A 52 0.56 8.52 1.18
N TYR A 53 1.31 9.60 0.96
CA TYR A 53 2.21 10.13 1.97
C TYR A 53 1.47 10.52 3.25
N GLU A 54 0.41 11.31 3.14
CA GLU A 54 -0.40 11.76 4.30
C GLU A 54 -1.00 10.55 5.04
N LEU A 55 -1.49 9.55 4.31
CA LEU A 55 -2.02 8.32 4.89
C LEU A 55 -0.98 7.52 5.69
N TYR A 56 0.23 7.37 5.15
CA TYR A 56 1.31 6.66 5.85
C TYR A 56 1.90 7.47 7.00
N ASP A 57 1.95 8.79 6.88
CA ASP A 57 2.38 9.69 7.97
C ASP A 57 1.44 9.57 9.17
N ASP A 58 0.13 9.70 8.94
CA ASP A 58 -0.89 9.46 9.97
C ASP A 58 -0.75 8.04 10.56
N PHE A 59 -0.46 7.02 9.75
CA PHE A 59 -0.32 5.66 10.25
C PHE A 59 0.93 5.45 11.11
N ILE A 60 2.04 6.11 10.79
CA ILE A 60 3.27 6.09 11.59
C ILE A 60 3.03 6.79 12.93
N GLU A 61 2.40 7.95 12.93
CA GLU A 61 2.06 8.67 14.16
C GLU A 61 1.07 7.87 15.01
N PHE A 62 0.08 7.23 14.39
CA PHE A 62 -0.83 6.31 15.07
C PHE A 62 -0.07 5.16 15.76
N LYS A 63 0.87 4.50 15.06
CA LYS A 63 1.70 3.44 15.66
C LYS A 63 2.43 3.95 16.90
N LYS A 64 2.96 5.18 16.87
CA LYS A 64 3.56 5.80 18.06
C LYS A 64 2.53 6.02 19.17
N GLU A 65 1.40 6.67 18.88
CA GLU A 65 0.32 6.93 19.84
C GLU A 65 -0.15 5.65 20.55
N SER A 66 -0.25 4.54 19.80
CA SER A 66 -0.66 3.23 20.30
C SER A 66 0.31 2.60 21.30
N LEU A 67 1.59 3.02 21.29
CA LEU A 67 2.65 2.53 22.18
C LEU A 67 2.87 3.44 23.40
N MET A 68 2.43 4.69 23.35
CA MET A 68 2.65 5.63 24.44
C MET A 68 1.75 5.33 25.65
N LYS A 69 2.28 5.53 26.86
CA LYS A 69 1.59 5.22 28.13
C LYS A 69 0.62 6.32 28.61
N ASN A 70 0.72 7.52 28.08
CA ASN A 70 -0.12 8.68 28.38
C ASN A 70 -1.45 8.62 27.60
N ASP A 71 -2.49 9.32 28.09
CA ASP A 71 -3.82 9.39 27.47
C ASP A 71 -3.88 10.28 26.21
N GLU A 72 -2.80 10.28 25.42
CA GLU A 72 -2.74 11.06 24.20
C GLU A 72 -3.85 10.59 23.23
N PRO A 73 -4.65 11.53 22.68
CA PRO A 73 -5.80 11.19 21.86
C PRO A 73 -5.34 10.52 20.56
N CYS A 74 -6.02 9.43 20.21
CA CYS A 74 -5.73 8.58 19.04
C CYS A 74 -6.20 9.20 17.72
N LYS A 75 -5.91 10.49 17.52
CA LYS A 75 -6.44 11.30 16.42
C LYS A 75 -5.95 10.81 15.07
N HIS A 76 -4.73 10.28 14.99
CA HIS A 76 -4.17 9.80 13.73
C HIS A 76 -4.81 8.47 13.30
N GLY A 77 -5.24 7.65 14.25
CA GLY A 77 -6.04 6.44 13.96
C GLY A 77 -7.34 6.78 13.23
N THR A 78 -8.09 7.77 13.74
CA THR A 78 -9.31 8.27 13.08
C THR A 78 -9.03 8.82 11.69
N LYS A 79 -7.98 9.64 11.53
CA LYS A 79 -7.57 10.19 10.23
C LYS A 79 -7.22 9.10 9.22
N CYS A 80 -6.48 8.06 9.62
CA CYS A 80 -6.19 6.93 8.74
C CYS A 80 -7.48 6.29 8.20
N VAL A 81 -8.47 6.05 9.06
CA VAL A 81 -9.77 5.47 8.65
C VAL A 81 -10.49 6.39 7.67
N GLU A 82 -10.55 7.69 7.96
CA GLU A 82 -11.23 8.68 7.11
C GLU A 82 -10.56 8.84 5.75
N HIS A 83 -9.23 8.99 5.74
CA HIS A 83 -8.43 9.10 4.52
C HIS A 83 -8.56 7.86 3.66
N TYR A 84 -8.31 6.67 4.22
CA TYR A 84 -8.45 5.42 3.47
C TYR A 84 -9.87 5.29 2.90
N THR A 85 -10.90 5.48 3.71
CA THR A 85 -12.30 5.30 3.29
C THR A 85 -12.68 6.25 2.15
N THR A 86 -12.17 7.48 2.19
CA THR A 86 -12.41 8.49 1.15
C THR A 86 -11.82 8.05 -0.19
N TYR A 87 -10.58 7.57 -0.20
CA TYR A 87 -9.88 7.26 -1.45
C TYR A 87 -10.14 5.84 -1.95
N ALA A 88 -10.37 4.87 -1.07
CA ALA A 88 -10.73 3.50 -1.43
C ALA A 88 -12.00 3.41 -2.28
N LYS A 89 -12.95 4.34 -2.09
CA LYS A 89 -14.17 4.44 -2.93
C LYS A 89 -13.84 4.62 -4.42
N LYS A 90 -12.77 5.34 -4.75
CA LYS A 90 -12.33 5.56 -6.14
C LYS A 90 -11.77 4.27 -6.77
N CYS A 91 -11.32 3.33 -5.94
CA CYS A 91 -10.71 2.08 -6.39
C CYS A 91 -11.70 0.95 -6.67
N LYS A 92 -12.96 1.05 -6.20
CA LYS A 92 -13.94 -0.04 -6.32
C LYS A 92 -14.19 -0.51 -7.76
N ASN A 93 -14.11 0.40 -8.74
CA ASN A 93 -14.37 0.08 -10.14
C ASN A 93 -13.10 -0.05 -10.99
N ASN A 94 -11.93 0.28 -10.44
CA ASN A 94 -10.66 0.24 -11.16
C ASN A 94 -9.50 0.04 -10.17
N TYR A 95 -9.40 -1.14 -9.57
CA TYR A 95 -8.44 -1.40 -8.49
C TYR A 95 -7.02 -1.69 -8.99
N ASN A 96 -6.84 -2.02 -10.28
CA ASN A 96 -5.57 -2.48 -10.85
C ASN A 96 -4.56 -1.35 -11.15
N ASN A 97 -4.84 -0.10 -10.76
CA ASN A 97 -3.86 0.98 -10.87
C ASN A 97 -2.93 1.02 -9.65
N ASN A 98 -1.75 1.61 -9.83
CA ASN A 98 -0.69 1.64 -8.80
C ASN A 98 -1.18 2.22 -7.47
N PHE A 99 -1.93 3.33 -7.50
CA PHE A 99 -2.46 3.96 -6.29
C PHE A 99 -3.39 3.01 -5.50
N CYS A 100 -4.32 2.35 -6.19
CA CYS A 100 -5.26 1.42 -5.57
C CYS A 100 -4.61 0.15 -5.05
N MET A 101 -3.59 -0.37 -5.75
CA MET A 101 -2.80 -1.51 -5.26
C MET A 101 -2.07 -1.17 -3.95
N ILE A 102 -1.52 0.04 -3.84
CA ILE A 102 -0.89 0.50 -2.60
C ILE A 102 -1.92 0.63 -1.47
N LEU A 103 -3.14 1.12 -1.74
CA LEU A 103 -4.21 1.16 -0.73
C LEU A 103 -4.64 -0.24 -0.26
N ILE A 104 -4.70 -1.22 -1.17
CA ILE A 104 -4.98 -2.62 -0.80
C ILE A 104 -3.91 -3.15 0.17
N ASP A 105 -2.64 -2.86 -0.09
CA ASP A 105 -1.55 -3.31 0.79
C ASP A 105 -1.53 -2.53 2.12
N PHE A 106 -1.78 -1.23 2.08
CA PHE A 106 -1.95 -0.41 3.28
C PHE A 106 -3.02 -1.00 4.22
N ARG A 107 -4.18 -1.40 3.68
CA ARG A 107 -5.25 -2.01 4.47
C ARG A 107 -4.75 -3.23 5.24
N LYS A 108 -3.99 -4.12 4.59
CA LYS A 108 -3.45 -5.33 5.24
C LYS A 108 -2.54 -4.94 6.41
N GLU A 109 -1.62 -4.01 6.18
CA GLU A 109 -0.68 -3.56 7.22
C GLU A 109 -1.41 -2.89 8.40
N TYR A 110 -2.39 -2.04 8.09
CA TYR A 110 -3.22 -1.36 9.08
C TYR A 110 -4.02 -2.35 9.93
N GLU A 111 -4.68 -3.33 9.31
CA GLU A 111 -5.49 -4.32 10.04
C GLU A 111 -4.62 -5.26 10.87
N ASP A 112 -3.43 -5.62 10.39
CA ASP A 112 -2.46 -6.39 11.18
C ASP A 112 -1.90 -5.58 12.36
N CYS A 113 -1.78 -4.26 12.23
CA CYS A 113 -1.49 -3.37 13.34
C CYS A 113 -2.65 -3.34 14.34
N LYS A 114 -3.89 -3.17 13.86
CA LYS A 114 -5.11 -3.16 14.71
C LYS A 114 -5.20 -4.39 15.59
N LYS A 115 -4.92 -5.60 15.06
CA LYS A 115 -4.96 -6.86 15.83
C LYS A 115 -4.00 -6.88 17.03
N LYS A 116 -2.94 -6.06 16.99
CA LYS A 116 -1.85 -6.08 17.98
C LYS A 116 -1.97 -4.95 19.00
N VAL A 117 -2.60 -3.83 18.64
CA VAL A 117 -2.73 -2.67 19.52
C VAL A 117 -3.91 -2.85 20.49
N LYS A 118 -3.68 -2.53 21.77
CA LYS A 118 -4.74 -2.50 22.81
C LYS A 118 -5.24 -1.08 23.07
N LYS A 119 -4.32 -0.12 23.04
CA LYS A 119 -4.65 1.30 23.11
C LYS A 119 -5.15 1.76 21.74
N CYS A 120 -6.06 2.74 21.72
CA CYS A 120 -6.64 3.30 20.50
C CYS A 120 -7.51 2.34 19.67
N GLU A 121 -7.90 1.19 20.23
CA GLU A 121 -8.69 0.18 19.53
C GLU A 121 -10.00 0.75 18.94
N ASP A 122 -10.68 1.61 19.71
CA ASP A 122 -11.94 2.25 19.34
C ASP A 122 -11.81 3.22 18.17
N SER A 123 -10.64 3.86 18.02
CA SER A 123 -10.35 4.77 16.91
C SER A 123 -10.05 4.02 15.60
N MET A 124 -9.69 2.74 15.71
CA MET A 124 -9.35 1.92 14.56
C MET A 124 -10.52 1.06 14.12
N LYS A 125 -11.38 1.56 13.24
CA LYS A 125 -12.36 0.69 12.58
C LYS A 125 -11.65 -0.24 11.59
N TYR A 126 -12.16 -1.45 11.41
CA TYR A 126 -11.74 -2.31 10.30
C TYR A 126 -12.06 -1.59 8.98
N LEU A 127 -11.14 -1.67 8.03
CA LEU A 127 -11.25 -0.93 6.78
C LEU A 127 -12.05 -1.75 5.77
N GLU A 128 -12.92 -1.07 5.02
CA GLU A 128 -13.67 -1.75 3.97
C GLU A 128 -12.70 -2.26 2.87
N PRO A 129 -12.82 -3.52 2.44
CA PRO A 129 -12.01 -4.05 1.35
C PRO A 129 -12.30 -3.33 0.03
N ILE A 130 -11.25 -3.01 -0.73
CA ILE A 130 -11.37 -2.52 -2.12
C ILE A 130 -11.74 -3.66 -3.06
N ILE A 131 -11.15 -4.84 -2.86
CA ILE A 131 -11.45 -6.08 -3.60
C ILE A 131 -12.11 -7.07 -2.64
N SER A 132 -13.11 -7.83 -3.11
CA SER A 132 -13.68 -8.90 -2.29
C SER A 132 -12.58 -9.85 -1.87
N GLU A 133 -12.62 -10.40 -0.66
CA GLU A 133 -11.56 -11.32 -0.20
C GLU A 133 -11.36 -12.49 -1.17
N SER A 134 -12.45 -12.96 -1.82
CA SER A 134 -12.43 -13.98 -2.88
C SER A 134 -11.66 -13.61 -4.15
N SER A 135 -11.38 -12.34 -4.40
CA SER A 135 -10.63 -11.84 -5.56
C SER A 135 -9.17 -11.48 -5.25
N SER A 136 -8.71 -11.76 -4.03
CA SER A 136 -7.30 -11.64 -3.67
C SER A 136 -6.43 -12.55 -4.57
N PRO A 137 -5.42 -12.00 -5.27
CA PRO A 137 -4.50 -12.80 -6.11
C PRO A 137 -3.84 -13.94 -5.34
N PHE A 138 -3.62 -13.73 -4.04
CA PHE A 138 -3.07 -14.74 -3.13
C PHE A 138 -4.01 -15.94 -2.98
N LEU A 139 -5.32 -15.70 -2.78
CA LEU A 139 -6.34 -16.75 -2.62
C LEU A 139 -6.62 -17.48 -3.93
N ILE A 140 -6.60 -16.77 -5.06
CA ILE A 140 -6.72 -17.38 -6.39
C ILE A 140 -5.56 -18.35 -6.63
N SER A 141 -4.34 -17.94 -6.26
CA SER A 141 -3.13 -18.77 -6.42
C SER A 141 -3.19 -20.03 -5.54
N THR A 142 -3.64 -19.92 -4.29
CA THR A 142 -3.78 -21.09 -3.39
C THR A 142 -4.88 -22.06 -3.84
N ALA A 143 -6.00 -21.55 -4.33
CA ALA A 143 -7.09 -22.37 -4.85
C ALA A 143 -6.65 -23.17 -6.09
N ALA A 144 -5.92 -22.54 -7.00
CA ALA A 144 -5.39 -23.20 -8.20
C ALA A 144 -4.42 -24.33 -7.86
N MET A 145 -3.45 -24.10 -6.95
CA MET A 145 -2.53 -25.16 -6.51
C MET A 145 -3.26 -26.32 -5.83
N SER A 146 -4.29 -26.02 -5.03
CA SER A 146 -5.11 -27.06 -4.38
C SER A 146 -5.89 -27.89 -5.39
N ALA A 147 -6.49 -27.26 -6.41
CA ALA A 147 -7.22 -27.95 -7.46
C ALA A 147 -6.32 -28.89 -8.28
N ILE A 148 -5.11 -28.43 -8.63
CA ILE A 148 -4.11 -29.27 -9.33
C ILE A 148 -3.73 -30.48 -8.47
N SER A 149 -3.49 -30.27 -7.17
CA SER A 149 -3.15 -31.34 -6.23
C SER A 149 -4.25 -32.40 -6.11
N VAL A 150 -5.51 -31.97 -6.03
CA VAL A 150 -6.68 -32.87 -6.00
C VAL A 150 -6.82 -33.63 -7.32
N ALA A 151 -6.67 -32.95 -8.46
CA ALA A 151 -6.74 -33.59 -9.77
C ALA A 151 -5.66 -34.67 -9.96
N LEU A 152 -4.43 -34.39 -9.52
CA LEU A 152 -3.31 -35.36 -9.52
C LEU A 152 -3.57 -36.54 -8.58
N PHE A 153 -4.14 -36.30 -7.40
CA PHE A 153 -4.46 -37.36 -6.45
C PHE A 153 -5.56 -38.29 -6.99
N VAL A 154 -6.61 -37.72 -7.59
CA VAL A 154 -7.70 -38.48 -8.22
C VAL A 154 -7.17 -39.30 -9.40
N SER A 155 -6.37 -38.69 -10.29
CA SER A 155 -5.80 -39.41 -11.44
C SER A 155 -4.85 -40.54 -11.02
N TYR A 156 -3.99 -40.30 -10.01
CA TYR A 156 -3.15 -41.35 -9.42
C TYR A 156 -3.98 -42.53 -8.90
N LYS A 157 -5.04 -42.25 -8.12
CA LYS A 157 -5.90 -43.29 -7.57
C LYS A 157 -6.61 -44.11 -8.66
N VAL A 158 -7.07 -43.47 -9.74
CA VAL A 158 -7.70 -44.14 -10.88
C VAL A 158 -6.71 -45.05 -11.59
N ILE A 159 -5.45 -44.63 -11.76
CA ILE A 159 -4.40 -45.44 -12.40
C ILE A 159 -4.03 -46.66 -11.55
N THR A 160 -3.98 -46.52 -10.22
CA THR A 160 -3.60 -47.64 -9.32
C THR A 160 -4.70 -48.66 -9.06
N HIS A 161 -5.94 -48.40 -9.49
CA HIS A 161 -7.10 -49.29 -9.33
C HIS A 161 -7.52 -49.99 -10.64
N PHE A 162 -6.76 -49.79 -11.72
CA PHE A 162 -6.76 -50.61 -12.93
C PHE A 162 -5.51 -51.50 -12.94
#